data_AF-A0A3R6VYP4-F1
#
_entry.id   AF-A0A3R6VYP4-F1
#
_cell.length_a   1.000
_cell.length_b   1.000
_cell.length_c   1.000
_cell.angle_alpha   90.00
_cell.angle_beta   90.00
_cell.angle_gamma   90.00
#
_symmetry.space_group_name_H-M   'P 1'
#
loop_
_entity.id
_entity.type
_entity.pdbx_description
1 polymer ?
#
loop_
_entity_poly.entity_id
_entity_poly.type
_entity_poly.pdbx_seq_one_letter_code
_entity_poly.pdbx_strand_id
1 'polypeptide(L)'
;MNTTGYETHGNGLFQQLDEETYDTIWNYVGNKQMLKMKKASETGKGGIDMRCAIDEIYEDDLAEGERRGLAEGEKRGIAGMLDLLKELGCSANDAKLHLKNRLHLSEDTANKYIQKCWNAK
;
A
#
# COMPACT_ATOMS: atom_id res chain seq x y z
N MET A 1 -31.72 -12.28 19.58
CA MET A 1 -31.84 -12.19 18.11
C MET A 1 -32.69 -10.97 17.81
N ASN A 2 -32.12 -9.98 17.11
CA ASN A 2 -32.84 -8.92 16.38
C ASN A 2 -31.82 -8.17 15.51
N THR A 3 -31.58 -8.71 14.33
CA THR A 3 -30.92 -8.01 13.21
C THR A 3 -31.96 -7.11 12.55
N THR A 4 -31.90 -5.80 12.82
CA THR A 4 -32.77 -4.81 12.19
C THR A 4 -31.99 -4.00 11.17
N GLY A 5 -32.25 -4.28 9.89
CA GLY A 5 -32.48 -3.27 8.86
C GLY A 5 -31.31 -2.44 8.37
N TYR A 6 -30.37 -3.05 7.64
CA TYR A 6 -29.50 -2.32 6.70
C TYR A 6 -29.79 -2.79 5.27
N GLU A 7 -31.03 -2.63 4.81
CA GLU A 7 -31.35 -2.87 3.40
C GLU A 7 -31.99 -1.62 2.76
N THR A 8 -31.29 -1.16 1.71
CA THR A 8 -31.85 -0.72 0.42
C THR A 8 -32.52 0.65 0.30
N HIS A 9 -31.93 1.72 0.82
CA HIS A 9 -32.33 3.09 0.43
C HIS A 9 -31.21 3.94 -0.23
N GLY A 10 -29.98 3.43 -0.34
CA GLY A 10 -28.87 4.14 -0.99
C GLY A 10 -28.61 3.74 -2.46
N ASN A 11 -29.49 2.93 -3.07
CA ASN A 11 -29.11 2.14 -4.27
C ASN A 11 -29.07 2.89 -5.61
N GLY A 12 -29.84 3.97 -5.77
CA GLY A 12 -29.93 4.69 -7.05
C GLY A 12 -29.11 5.98 -7.15
N LEU A 13 -28.76 6.62 -6.02
CA LEU A 13 -28.19 7.98 -6.04
C LEU A 13 -26.76 8.02 -6.60
N PHE A 14 -25.99 6.94 -6.44
CA PHE A 14 -24.56 6.90 -6.78
C PHE A 14 -24.24 6.06 -8.03
N GLN A 15 -25.24 5.46 -8.68
CA GLN A 15 -25.03 4.64 -9.88
C GLN A 15 -24.75 5.47 -11.12
N GLN A 16 -25.32 6.67 -11.21
CA GLN A 16 -25.12 7.62 -12.31
C GLN A 16 -25.12 9.04 -11.75
N LEU A 17 -23.93 9.55 -11.45
CA LEU A 17 -23.74 10.95 -11.12
C LEU A 17 -23.50 11.76 -12.39
N ASP A 18 -24.04 12.98 -12.42
CA ASP A 18 -23.63 13.97 -13.41
C ASP A 18 -22.19 14.42 -13.15
N GLU A 19 -21.56 14.99 -14.17
CA GLU A 19 -20.14 15.33 -14.16
C GLU A 19 -19.80 16.40 -13.10
N GLU A 20 -20.70 17.35 -12.81
CA GLU A 20 -20.47 18.42 -11.83
C GLU A 20 -20.52 17.89 -10.39
N THR A 21 -21.48 17.01 -10.10
CA THR A 21 -21.55 16.30 -8.81
C THR A 21 -20.34 15.40 -8.61
N TYR A 22 -19.90 14.71 -9.68
CA TYR A 22 -18.66 13.93 -9.66
C TYR A 22 -17.45 14.83 -9.36
N ASP A 23 -17.29 15.95 -10.07
CA ASP A 23 -16.18 16.89 -9.91
C ASP A 23 -16.13 17.55 -8.52
N THR A 24 -17.27 17.71 -7.86
CA THR A 24 -17.33 18.21 -6.48
C THR A 24 -16.81 17.17 -5.48
N ILE A 25 -17.29 15.92 -5.56
CA ILE A 25 -16.83 14.82 -4.69
C ILE A 25 -15.35 14.51 -4.98
N TRP A 26 -14.97 14.55 -6.26
CA TRP A 26 -13.62 14.46 -6.79
C TRP A 26 -12.64 15.43 -6.13
N ASN A 27 -12.98 16.72 -6.08
CA ASN A 27 -12.14 17.75 -5.47
C ASN A 27 -12.01 17.57 -3.95
N TYR A 28 -13.02 16.98 -3.31
CA TYR A 28 -13.00 16.69 -1.88
C TYR A 28 -12.13 15.47 -1.53
N VAL A 29 -12.19 14.40 -2.33
CA VAL A 29 -11.48 13.13 -2.06
C VAL A 29 -10.00 13.17 -2.50
N GLY A 30 -9.65 13.96 -3.52
CA GLY A 30 -8.26 14.23 -3.89
C GLY A 30 -7.42 13.02 -4.32
N ASN A 31 -8.05 11.92 -4.79
CA ASN A 31 -7.37 10.67 -5.12
C ASN A 31 -6.99 10.59 -6.63
N LYS A 32 -5.72 10.29 -6.92
CA LYS A 32 -5.17 10.19 -8.30
C LYS A 32 -5.66 8.96 -9.08
N GLN A 33 -6.12 7.89 -8.43
CA GLN A 33 -6.61 6.68 -9.11
C GLN A 33 -7.96 6.91 -9.79
N MET A 34 -8.82 7.72 -9.17
CA MET A 34 -10.07 8.17 -9.81
C MET A 34 -9.83 8.90 -11.15
N LEU A 35 -8.66 9.53 -11.36
CA LEU A 35 -8.33 10.26 -12.60
C LEU A 35 -8.23 9.32 -13.80
N LYS A 36 -7.78 8.10 -13.56
CA LYS A 36 -7.69 7.06 -14.58
C LYS A 36 -9.08 6.55 -14.94
N MET A 37 -9.97 6.44 -13.95
CA MET A 37 -11.36 6.00 -14.13
C MET A 37 -12.21 7.08 -14.83
N LYS A 38 -12.06 8.37 -14.48
CA LYS A 38 -12.69 9.50 -15.19
C LYS A 38 -12.32 9.44 -16.67
N LYS A 39 -11.03 9.35 -17.01
CA LYS A 39 -10.54 9.24 -18.39
C LYS A 39 -11.07 8.02 -19.15
N ALA A 40 -11.23 6.87 -18.48
CA ALA A 40 -11.78 5.67 -19.10
C ALA A 40 -13.28 5.82 -19.41
N SER A 41 -14.03 6.51 -18.54
CA SER A 41 -15.46 6.78 -18.71
C SER A 41 -15.76 7.87 -19.77
N GLU A 42 -14.88 8.87 -19.90
CA GLU A 42 -14.98 9.93 -20.93
C GLU A 42 -14.98 9.35 -22.36
N THR A 43 -14.36 8.18 -22.57
CA THR A 43 -14.30 7.49 -23.87
C THR A 43 -15.56 6.71 -24.27
N GLY A 44 -16.57 6.56 -23.39
CA GLY A 44 -17.75 5.75 -23.68
C GLY A 44 -19.01 6.21 -22.95
N LYS A 45 -19.89 6.94 -23.65
CA LYS A 45 -21.26 7.32 -23.26
C LYS A 45 -21.45 7.61 -21.75
N GLY A 46 -20.83 8.72 -21.32
CA GLY A 46 -21.26 9.63 -20.25
C GLY A 46 -22.00 9.01 -19.05
N GLY A 47 -21.23 8.65 -18.03
CA GLY A 47 -21.69 8.31 -16.69
C GLY A 47 -20.62 7.53 -15.93
N ILE A 48 -20.25 7.97 -14.73
CA ILE A 48 -19.31 7.25 -13.86
C ILE A 48 -20.13 6.49 -12.83
N ASP A 49 -19.99 5.16 -12.82
CA ASP A 49 -20.47 4.34 -11.71
C ASP A 49 -19.54 4.58 -10.51
N MET A 50 -19.96 5.49 -9.64
CA MET A 50 -19.17 5.94 -8.50
C MET A 50 -18.90 4.81 -7.51
N ARG A 51 -19.75 3.78 -7.46
CA ARG A 51 -19.56 2.65 -6.54
C ARG A 51 -18.43 1.77 -7.01
N CYS A 52 -18.46 1.38 -8.28
CA CYS A 52 -17.35 0.68 -8.90
C CYS A 52 -16.04 1.47 -8.74
N ALA A 53 -16.09 2.81 -8.85
CA ALA A 53 -14.94 3.66 -8.64
C ALA A 53 -14.42 3.68 -7.18
N ILE A 54 -15.32 3.75 -6.21
CA ILE A 54 -14.94 3.72 -4.78
C ILE A 54 -14.41 2.34 -4.38
N ASP A 55 -15.03 1.26 -4.87
CA ASP A 55 -14.60 -0.10 -4.57
C ASP A 55 -13.19 -0.37 -5.12
N GLU A 56 -12.91 0.05 -6.37
CA GLU A 56 -11.58 -0.07 -6.98
C GLU A 56 -10.52 0.73 -6.20
N ILE A 57 -10.83 1.96 -5.76
CA ILE A 57 -9.94 2.74 -4.88
C ILE A 57 -9.66 2.00 -3.58
N TYR A 58 -10.70 1.46 -2.95
CA TYR A 58 -10.57 0.80 -1.65
C TYR A 58 -9.68 -0.44 -1.76
N GLU A 59 -9.85 -1.23 -2.81
CA GLU A 59 -9.02 -2.40 -3.09
C GLU A 59 -7.56 -2.00 -3.39
N ASP A 60 -7.35 -0.97 -4.21
CA ASP A 60 -6.02 -0.43 -4.52
C ASP A 60 -5.30 0.09 -3.27
N ASP A 61 -5.99 0.87 -2.43
CA ASP A 61 -5.44 1.43 -1.20
C ASP A 61 -5.12 0.34 -0.17
N LEU A 62 -5.93 -0.71 -0.12
CA LEU A 62 -5.69 -1.88 0.72
C LEU A 62 -4.45 -2.65 0.25
N ALA A 63 -4.34 -2.93 -1.05
CA ALA A 63 -3.19 -3.61 -1.64
C ALA A 63 -1.89 -2.81 -1.47
N GLU A 64 -1.95 -1.49 -1.67
CA GLU A 64 -0.82 -0.59 -1.45
C GLU A 64 -0.46 -0.50 0.04
N GLY A 65 -1.46 -0.51 0.93
CA GLY A 65 -1.28 -0.58 2.37
C GLY A 65 -0.55 -1.86 2.80
N GLU A 66 -1.00 -3.02 2.32
CA GLU A 66 -0.38 -4.32 2.59
C GLU A 66 1.06 -4.36 2.07
N ARG A 67 1.27 -3.94 0.81
CA ARG A 67 2.61 -3.90 0.19
C ARG A 67 3.58 -3.01 0.97
N ARG A 68 3.14 -1.81 1.39
CA ARG A 68 3.96 -0.91 2.21
C ARG A 68 4.22 -1.51 3.59
N GLY A 69 3.19 -2.07 4.23
CA GLY A 69 3.29 -2.70 5.54
C GLY A 69 4.30 -3.84 5.55
N LEU A 70 4.24 -4.73 4.57
CA LEU A 70 5.19 -5.84 4.41
C LEU A 70 6.61 -5.33 4.20
N ALA A 71 6.81 -4.37 3.28
CA ALA A 71 8.13 -3.83 2.99
C ALA A 71 8.76 -3.06 4.16
N GLU A 72 7.96 -2.31 4.93
CA GLU A 72 8.43 -1.63 6.14
C GLU A 72 8.69 -2.60 7.29
N GLY A 73 7.82 -3.59 7.46
CA GLY A 73 7.97 -4.64 8.47
C GLY A 73 9.26 -5.43 8.26
N GLU A 74 9.53 -5.85 7.02
CA GLU A 74 10.76 -6.56 6.66
C GLU A 74 12.00 -5.69 6.94
N LYS A 75 12.00 -4.42 6.53
CA LYS A 75 13.10 -3.48 6.80
C LYS A 75 13.38 -3.34 8.30
N ARG A 76 12.34 -3.17 9.13
CA ARG A 76 12.47 -3.03 10.59
C ARG A 76 12.94 -4.34 11.22
N GLY A 77 12.42 -5.48 10.77
CA GLY A 77 12.82 -6.81 11.26
C GLY A 77 14.29 -7.11 10.98
N ILE A 78 14.76 -6.81 9.76
CA ILE A 78 16.18 -6.97 9.39
C ILE A 78 17.05 -6.06 10.25
N ALA A 79 16.67 -4.79 10.43
CA ALA A 79 17.43 -3.87 11.27
C ALA A 79 17.57 -4.38 12.71
N GLY A 80 16.46 -4.78 13.35
CA GLY A 80 16.49 -5.31 14.71
C GLY A 80 17.30 -6.60 14.84
N MET A 81 17.25 -7.49 13.85
CA MET A 81 18.11 -8.69 13.82
C MET A 81 19.59 -8.31 13.75
N LEU A 82 19.96 -7.34 12.91
CA LEU A 82 21.34 -6.89 12.76
C LEU A 82 21.86 -6.20 14.03
N ASP A 83 21.03 -5.38 14.67
CA ASP A 83 21.38 -4.75 15.95
C ASP A 83 21.63 -5.81 17.03
N LEU A 84 20.76 -6.82 17.14
CA LEU A 84 20.96 -7.94 18.07
C LEU A 84 22.26 -8.72 17.76
N LEU A 85 22.54 -9.03 16.50
CA LEU A 85 23.78 -9.71 16.11
C LEU A 85 25.01 -8.88 16.48
N LYS A 86 24.95 -7.56 16.31
CA LYS A 86 26.02 -6.63 16.71
C LYS A 86 26.22 -6.61 18.22
N GLU A 87 25.14 -6.57 19.00
CA GLU A 87 25.17 -6.63 20.47
C GLU A 87 25.77 -7.95 20.98
N LEU A 88 25.49 -9.06 20.29
CA LEU A 88 26.05 -10.38 20.60
C LEU A 88 27.49 -10.56 20.11
N GLY A 89 28.10 -9.55 19.51
CA GLY A 89 29.50 -9.56 19.07
C GLY A 89 29.76 -10.23 17.73
N CYS A 90 28.73 -10.48 16.90
CA CYS A 90 28.94 -10.98 15.54
C CYS A 90 29.66 -9.95 14.68
N SER A 91 30.51 -10.43 13.77
CA SER A 91 31.16 -9.55 12.79
C SER A 91 30.17 -9.12 11.70
N ALA A 92 30.48 -8.00 11.03
CA ALA A 92 29.73 -7.53 9.87
C ALA A 92 29.65 -8.59 8.75
N ASN A 93 30.72 -9.39 8.59
CA ASN A 93 30.78 -10.45 7.57
C ASN A 93 29.83 -11.61 7.91
N ASP A 94 29.78 -12.01 9.19
CA ASP A 94 28.87 -13.08 9.63
C ASP A 94 27.41 -12.64 9.49
N ALA A 95 27.10 -11.41 9.92
CA ALA A 95 25.77 -10.84 9.76
C ALA A 95 25.36 -10.75 8.27
N LYS A 96 26.28 -10.35 7.38
CA LYS A 96 26.06 -10.35 5.93
C LYS A 96 25.77 -11.75 5.39
N LEU A 97 26.49 -12.76 5.88
CA LEU A 97 26.26 -14.15 5.48
C LEU A 97 24.86 -14.62 5.90
N HIS A 98 24.38 -14.22 7.08
CA HIS A 98 23.01 -14.48 7.51
C HIS A 98 21.97 -13.84 6.59
N LEU A 99 22.16 -12.57 6.19
CA LEU A 99 21.27 -11.89 5.23
C LEU A 99 21.18 -12.64 3.89
N LYS A 100 22.32 -13.11 3.38
CA LYS A 100 22.36 -13.83 2.09
C LYS A 100 21.81 -15.25 2.18
N ASN A 101 22.16 -15.99 3.23
CA ASN A 101 21.86 -17.42 3.29
C ASN A 101 20.48 -17.70 3.88
N ARG A 102 20.03 -16.91 4.87
CA ARG A 102 18.74 -17.13 5.52
C ARG A 102 17.62 -16.30 4.92
N LEU A 103 17.90 -15.05 4.57
CA LEU A 103 16.90 -14.15 3.99
C LEU A 103 16.98 -14.09 2.47
N HIS A 104 17.90 -14.83 1.86
CA HIS A 104 18.10 -14.90 0.41
C HIS A 104 18.27 -13.52 -0.26
N LEU A 105 18.80 -12.54 0.50
CA LEU A 105 19.02 -11.20 -0.03
C LEU A 105 20.19 -11.20 -1.00
N SER A 106 20.07 -10.37 -2.04
CA SER A 106 21.17 -10.14 -2.98
C SER A 106 22.38 -9.53 -2.27
N GLU A 107 23.56 -9.73 -2.86
CA GLU A 107 24.84 -9.17 -2.37
C GLU A 107 24.73 -7.66 -2.12
N ASP A 108 24.20 -6.91 -3.09
CA ASP A 108 24.04 -5.46 -3.01
C ASP A 108 23.08 -5.03 -1.90
N THR A 109 21.98 -5.75 -1.72
CA THR A 109 20.99 -5.44 -0.69
C THR A 109 21.55 -5.73 0.69
N ALA A 110 22.22 -6.87 0.87
CA ALA A 110 22.90 -7.21 2.12
C ALA A 110 23.97 -6.16 2.47
N ASN A 111 24.77 -5.72 1.48
CA ASN A 111 25.78 -4.68 1.67
C ASN A 111 25.17 -3.36 2.16
N LYS A 112 24.04 -2.92 1.58
CA LYS A 112 23.35 -1.70 2.02
C LYS A 112 22.92 -1.77 3.48
N TYR A 113 22.35 -2.89 3.91
CA TYR A 113 21.94 -3.09 5.31
C TYR A 113 23.14 -3.10 6.27
N ILE A 114 24.21 -3.81 5.93
CA ILE A 114 25.41 -3.89 6.76
C ILE A 114 26.08 -2.52 6.86
N GLN A 115 26.24 -1.79 5.75
CA GLN A 115 26.77 -0.43 5.77
C GLN A 115 25.95 0.48 6.68
N LYS A 116 24.61 0.38 6.64
CA LYS A 116 23.75 1.20 7.48
C LYS A 116 23.89 0.89 8.98
N CYS A 117 24.02 -0.38 9.36
CA CYS A 117 24.07 -0.79 10.78
C CYS A 117 25.48 -0.71 11.40
N TRP A 118 26.54 -0.98 10.62
CA TRP A 118 27.94 -0.93 11.12
C TRP A 118 28.62 0.42 10.94
N ASN A 119 28.21 1.24 9.97
CA ASN A 119 28.77 2.59 9.79
C ASN A 119 27.93 3.70 10.44
N ALA A 120 26.84 3.35 11.13
CA ALA A 120 26.15 4.28 12.02
C ALA A 120 27.10 4.60 13.19
N LYS A 121 27.71 5.79 13.12
CA LYS A 121 28.50 6.40 14.19
C LYS A 121 27.60 7.04 15.23
#